data_AF-A0A820ILQ0-F1
#
_entry.id   AF-A0A820ILQ0-F1
#
_cell.length_a   1.000
_cell.length_b   1.000
_cell.length_c   1.000
_cell.angle_alpha   90.00
_cell.angle_beta   90.00
_cell.angle_gamma   90.00
#
_symmetry.space_group_name_H-M   'P 1'
#
loop_
_entity.id
_entity.type
_entity.pdbx_description
1 polymer ?
#
loop_
_entity_poly.entity_id
_entity_poly.type
_entity_poly.pdbx_seq_one_letter_code
_entity_poly.pdbx_strand_id
1 'polypeptide(L)'
;LIEQPLLMLNITGEEQNQLDDNLICASHRPYERFTVVYNQPYRFRLIATGSEFNYQFSIDNHNLTILAIDSVYVQPYEVQQIWIYIGQRHDVLVTMNQGSLASIYWIRAVIITNDSDQFFAILRHNNTTNQSVEPILSPLPQNQDFLLNSMPLVPINVNTNFSLKPLSFDETHILHINCVPSAHC
;
A
#
# COMPACT_ATOMS: atom_id res chain seq x y z
N LEU A 1 -4.39 1.97 27.77
CA LEU A 1 -3.89 2.68 26.58
C LEU A 1 -2.76 1.81 26.05
N ILE A 2 -3.11 0.87 25.16
CA ILE A 2 -2.14 -0.06 24.59
C ILE A 2 -1.48 0.72 23.46
N GLU A 3 -0.20 1.03 23.65
CA GLU A 3 0.71 1.55 22.63
C GLU A 3 0.46 0.78 21.33
N GLN A 4 0.05 1.48 20.27
CA GLN A 4 0.14 0.95 18.92
C GLN A 4 1.62 1.09 18.54
N PRO A 5 2.38 0.03 18.26
CA PRO A 5 3.65 0.21 17.56
C PRO A 5 3.35 0.90 16.22
N LEU A 6 3.58 2.20 16.20
CA LEU A 6 3.44 3.03 15.03
C LEU A 6 4.64 2.69 14.14
N LEU A 7 4.54 1.63 13.35
CA LEU A 7 5.52 1.39 12.30
C LEU A 7 5.25 2.47 11.24
N MET A 8 5.97 3.59 11.36
CA MET A 8 5.95 4.66 10.37
C MET A 8 6.62 4.10 9.12
N LEU A 9 5.79 3.67 8.19
CA LEU A 9 6.25 3.08 6.95
C LEU A 9 6.15 4.14 5.86
N ASN A 10 7.30 4.59 5.41
CA ASN A 10 7.40 5.55 4.32
C ASN A 10 7.67 4.75 3.05
N ILE A 11 6.72 4.77 2.10
CA ILE A 11 7.05 4.46 0.71
C ILE A 11 8.04 5.54 0.25
N THR A 12 9.33 5.23 0.37
CA THR A 12 10.39 5.97 -0.30
C THR A 12 10.48 5.39 -1.70
N GLY A 13 10.06 6.15 -2.70
CA GLY A 13 10.35 5.77 -4.08
C GLY A 13 11.80 6.04 -4.42
N GLU A 14 12.28 5.22 -5.34
CA GLU A 14 13.52 5.42 -6.04
C GLU A 14 13.14 5.99 -7.42
N GLU A 15 13.67 7.18 -7.74
CA GLU A 15 13.60 7.71 -9.09
C GLU A 15 14.78 7.11 -9.86
N GLN A 16 14.53 6.20 -10.81
CA GLN A 16 15.58 5.76 -11.73
C GLN A 16 15.80 6.82 -12.80
N ASN A 17 16.48 7.91 -12.43
CA ASN A 17 17.09 8.80 -13.40
C ASN A 17 18.57 8.43 -13.56
N GLN A 18 18.90 7.80 -14.69
CA GLN A 18 20.26 7.77 -15.20
C GLN A 18 20.72 9.22 -15.42
N LEU A 19 21.36 9.80 -14.42
CA LEU A 19 22.11 11.05 -14.55
C LEU A 19 23.59 10.69 -14.68
N ASP A 20 24.24 11.31 -15.67
CA ASP A 20 25.62 11.10 -16.13
C ASP A 20 26.64 10.74 -15.04
N ASP A 21 27.61 9.90 -15.44
CA ASP A 21 28.67 9.21 -14.67
C ASP A 21 29.55 10.04 -13.70
N ASN A 22 29.24 11.31 -13.41
CA ASN A 22 30.02 12.17 -12.51
C ASN A 22 29.21 12.98 -11.47
N LEU A 23 27.90 12.78 -11.30
CA LEU A 23 27.16 13.29 -10.14
C LEU A 23 26.39 12.14 -9.48
N ILE A 24 27.10 11.41 -8.61
CA ILE A 24 26.59 10.19 -7.97
C ILE A 24 25.56 10.57 -6.88
N CYS A 25 24.33 10.83 -7.28
CA CYS A 25 23.17 10.67 -6.40
C CYS A 25 22.78 9.20 -6.33
N ALA A 26 23.72 8.35 -5.91
CA ALA A 26 23.42 6.97 -5.56
C ALA A 26 22.71 6.94 -4.20
N SER A 27 21.47 7.41 -4.16
CA SER A 27 20.58 7.14 -3.04
C SER A 27 20.01 5.73 -3.20
N HIS A 28 20.85 4.70 -3.08
CA HIS A 28 20.42 3.32 -2.85
C HIS A 28 19.81 3.21 -1.44
N ARG A 29 18.68 3.88 -1.20
CA ARG A 29 17.86 3.62 -0.02
C ARG A 29 17.15 2.29 -0.28
N PRO A 30 17.35 1.28 0.56
CA PRO A 30 16.67 0.01 0.35
C PRO A 30 15.17 0.22 0.40
N TYR A 31 14.44 -0.39 -0.54
CA TYR A 31 12.98 -0.44 -0.47
C TYR A 31 12.50 -0.93 0.89
N GLU A 32 11.47 -0.27 1.39
CA GLU A 32 10.72 -0.71 2.55
C GLU A 32 10.18 -2.12 2.31
N ARG A 33 10.24 -2.97 3.34
CA ARG A 33 9.94 -4.39 3.23
C ARG A 33 8.94 -4.84 4.28
N PHE A 34 7.84 -5.42 3.81
CA PHE A 34 6.78 -5.99 4.62
C PHE A 34 6.90 -7.51 4.63
N THR A 35 7.07 -8.10 5.80
CA THR A 35 7.09 -9.56 5.92
C THR A 35 5.70 -10.06 6.29
N VAL A 36 5.14 -10.93 5.45
CA VAL A 36 3.78 -11.47 5.60
C VAL A 36 3.77 -12.99 5.63
N VAL A 37 2.71 -13.55 6.23
CA VAL A 37 2.47 -14.99 6.27
C VAL A 37 1.49 -15.37 5.15
N TYR A 38 1.78 -16.47 4.46
CA TYR A 38 0.89 -16.98 3.42
C TYR A 38 -0.51 -17.31 3.97
N ASN A 39 -1.53 -16.99 3.17
CA ASN A 39 -2.94 -17.16 3.47
C ASN A 39 -3.46 -16.41 4.72
N GLN A 40 -2.69 -15.43 5.22
CA GLN A 40 -3.10 -14.56 6.32
C GLN A 40 -3.69 -13.25 5.78
N PRO A 41 -4.84 -12.78 6.31
CA PRO A 41 -5.34 -11.45 6.03
C PRO A 41 -4.54 -10.38 6.79
N TYR A 42 -4.21 -9.28 6.12
CA TYR A 42 -3.59 -8.10 6.70
C TYR A 42 -4.43 -6.86 6.41
N ARG A 43 -4.54 -5.97 7.40
CA ARG A 43 -5.15 -4.65 7.23
C ARG A 43 -4.06 -3.63 6.96
N PHE A 44 -4.13 -2.96 5.82
CA PHE A 44 -3.30 -1.78 5.53
C PHE A 44 -4.14 -0.53 5.76
N ARG A 45 -3.65 0.37 6.61
CA ARG A 45 -4.18 1.71 6.79
C ARG A 45 -3.35 2.66 5.95
N LEU A 46 -3.88 3.01 4.79
CA LEU A 46 -3.27 3.95 3.86
C LEU A 46 -3.57 5.37 4.33
N ILE A 47 -2.55 6.21 4.43
CA ILE A 47 -2.68 7.61 4.81
C ILE A 47 -1.89 8.42 3.78
N ALA A 48 -2.60 9.18 2.93
CA ALA A 48 -1.94 10.08 2.00
C ALA A 48 -1.49 11.34 2.74
N THR A 49 -0.22 11.36 3.15
CA THR A 49 0.40 12.47 3.88
C THR A 49 1.25 13.38 3.00
N GLY A 50 1.29 13.13 1.69
CA GLY A 50 1.95 14.02 0.73
C GLY A 50 1.30 15.41 0.66
N SER A 51 2.03 16.37 0.10
CA SER A 51 1.56 17.76 -0.07
C SER A 51 1.34 18.16 -1.52
N GLU A 52 1.73 17.32 -2.48
CA GLU A 52 1.85 17.71 -3.88
C GLU A 52 1.05 16.79 -4.81
N PHE A 53 1.11 15.48 -4.59
CA PHE A 53 0.52 14.49 -5.50
C PHE A 53 -0.53 13.62 -4.83
N ASN A 54 -1.50 13.18 -5.64
CA ASN A 54 -2.45 12.12 -5.31
C ASN A 54 -1.97 10.81 -5.92
N TYR A 55 -2.30 9.69 -5.28
CA TYR A 55 -1.70 8.42 -5.61
C TYR A 55 -2.73 7.37 -5.99
N GLN A 56 -2.35 6.53 -6.95
CA GLN A 56 -2.96 5.25 -7.20
C GLN A 56 -2.15 4.18 -6.45
N PHE A 57 -2.76 3.59 -5.44
CA PHE A 57 -2.17 2.53 -4.62
C PHE A 57 -2.57 1.16 -5.15
N SER A 58 -1.61 0.24 -5.28
CA SER A 58 -1.85 -1.16 -5.60
C SER A 58 -0.79 -2.09 -4.98
N ILE A 59 -1.11 -3.38 -4.93
CA ILE A 59 -0.16 -4.43 -4.60
C ILE A 59 -0.20 -5.45 -5.74
N ASP A 60 0.96 -5.78 -6.30
CA ASP A 60 1.06 -6.69 -7.44
C ASP A 60 0.39 -8.02 -7.16
N ASN A 61 -0.47 -8.43 -8.10
CA ASN A 61 -1.26 -9.66 -8.06
C ASN A 61 -2.23 -9.79 -6.88
N HIS A 62 -2.40 -8.78 -6.02
CA HIS A 62 -3.30 -8.84 -4.88
C HIS A 62 -4.51 -7.92 -5.07
N ASN A 63 -5.69 -8.44 -4.72
CA ASN A 63 -6.89 -7.62 -4.60
C ASN A 63 -6.93 -6.96 -3.22
N LEU A 64 -7.48 -5.76 -3.18
CA LEU A 64 -7.67 -4.92 -2.00
C LEU A 64 -9.17 -4.87 -1.69
N THR A 65 -9.57 -5.26 -0.49
CA THR A 65 -10.95 -5.06 -0.03
C THR A 65 -11.02 -3.80 0.82
N ILE A 66 -11.68 -2.76 0.34
CA ILE A 66 -11.87 -1.51 1.10
C ILE A 66 -12.83 -1.77 2.26
N LEU A 67 -12.42 -1.41 3.47
CA LEU A 67 -13.23 -1.56 4.68
C LEU A 67 -13.73 -0.22 5.22
N ALA A 68 -12.90 0.83 5.13
CA ALA A 68 -13.26 2.15 5.61
C ALA A 68 -12.57 3.25 4.80
N ILE A 69 -13.24 4.40 4.71
CA ILE A 69 -12.74 5.64 4.10
C ILE A 69 -12.88 6.74 5.14
N ASP A 70 -11.81 7.47 5.40
CA ASP A 70 -11.74 8.55 6.40
C ASP A 70 -12.29 8.16 7.78
N SER A 71 -11.99 6.93 8.21
CA SER A 71 -12.44 6.32 9.47
C SER A 71 -13.95 6.01 9.55
N VAL A 72 -14.65 6.05 8.42
CA VAL A 72 -16.05 5.63 8.31
C VAL A 72 -16.11 4.30 7.56
N TYR A 73 -16.74 3.29 8.17
CA TYR A 73 -16.91 1.98 7.55
C TYR A 73 -17.85 2.06 6.34
N VAL A 74 -17.44 1.42 5.25
CA VAL A 74 -18.21 1.27 4.02
C VAL A 74 -18.54 -0.19 3.79
N GLN A 75 -19.49 -0.48 2.91
CA GLN A 75 -19.75 -1.86 2.51
C GLN A 75 -18.48 -2.42 1.85
N PRO A 76 -17.96 -3.57 2.32
CA PRO A 76 -16.72 -4.11 1.78
C PRO A 76 -16.80 -4.31 0.26
N TYR A 77 -15.82 -3.76 -0.44
CA TYR A 77 -15.76 -3.84 -1.90
C TYR A 77 -14.33 -4.13 -2.34
N GLU A 78 -14.21 -5.02 -3.32
CA GLU A 78 -12.93 -5.53 -3.80
C GLU A 78 -12.48 -4.80 -5.07
N VAL A 79 -11.25 -4.31 -5.05
CA VAL A 79 -10.61 -3.58 -6.15
C VAL A 79 -9.18 -4.06 -6.34
N GLN A 80 -8.58 -3.78 -7.49
CA GLN A 80 -7.15 -4.05 -7.72
C GLN A 80 -6.27 -2.84 -7.41
N GLN A 81 -6.86 -1.65 -7.35
CA GLN A 81 -6.18 -0.40 -7.03
C GLN A 81 -7.14 0.62 -6.44
N ILE A 82 -6.58 1.57 -5.71
CA ILE A 82 -7.33 2.62 -5.01
C ILE A 82 -6.70 3.97 -5.32
N TRP A 83 -7.53 4.94 -5.66
CA TRP A 83 -7.12 6.33 -5.71
C TRP A 83 -7.24 6.93 -4.31
N ILE A 84 -6.14 7.45 -3.80
CA ILE A 84 -6.08 8.10 -2.50
C ILE A 84 -5.60 9.54 -2.68
N TYR A 85 -6.47 10.48 -2.32
CA TYR A 85 -6.17 11.91 -2.39
C TYR A 85 -5.47 12.38 -1.12
N ILE A 86 -4.69 13.46 -1.24
CA ILE A 86 -4.00 14.10 -0.12
C ILE A 86 -4.97 14.32 1.05
N GLY A 87 -4.56 13.90 2.25
CA GLY A 87 -5.34 14.01 3.49
C GLY A 87 -6.34 12.88 3.72
N GLN A 88 -6.59 12.01 2.74
CA GLN A 88 -7.49 10.88 2.91
C GLN A 88 -6.83 9.69 3.62
N ARG A 89 -7.68 8.89 4.28
CA ARG A 89 -7.30 7.62 4.89
C ARG A 89 -8.18 6.49 4.38
N HIS A 90 -7.57 5.39 3.94
CA HIS A 90 -8.29 4.20 3.51
C HIS A 90 -7.82 3.00 4.33
N ASP A 91 -8.75 2.25 4.89
CA ASP A 91 -8.43 0.97 5.52
C ASP A 91 -8.80 -0.14 4.55
N VAL A 92 -7.81 -0.94 4.16
CA VAL A 92 -7.96 -2.01 3.17
C VAL A 92 -7.52 -3.33 3.76
N LEU A 93 -8.24 -4.40 3.45
CA LEU A 93 -7.89 -5.77 3.77
C LEU A 93 -7.24 -6.42 2.55
N VAL A 94 -6.12 -7.09 2.76
CA VAL A 94 -5.42 -7.84 1.73
C VAL A 94 -5.19 -9.24 2.23
N THR A 95 -5.66 -10.23 1.48
CA THR A 95 -5.43 -11.64 1.81
C THR A 95 -4.19 -12.11 1.04
N MET A 96 -3.18 -12.62 1.76
CA MET A 96 -1.90 -13.04 1.18
C MET A 96 -2.00 -14.42 0.53
N ASN A 97 -2.90 -14.57 -0.43
CA ASN A 97 -3.27 -15.83 -1.09
C ASN A 97 -2.53 -16.08 -2.40
N GLN A 98 -1.64 -15.18 -2.83
CA GLN A 98 -0.92 -15.29 -4.08
C GLN A 98 0.42 -16.02 -3.92
N GLY A 99 0.76 -16.79 -4.97
CA GLY A 99 2.07 -17.41 -5.10
C GLY A 99 2.36 -18.54 -4.12
N SER A 100 3.65 -18.71 -3.81
CA SER A 100 4.17 -19.72 -2.88
C SER A 100 4.77 -19.05 -1.65
N LEU A 101 5.16 -19.84 -0.66
CA LEU A 101 5.82 -19.38 0.58
C LEU A 101 7.09 -18.52 0.35
N ALA A 102 7.63 -18.51 -0.88
CA ALA A 102 8.80 -17.73 -1.30
C ALA A 102 8.49 -16.62 -2.33
N SER A 103 7.26 -16.11 -2.40
CA SER A 103 6.91 -15.04 -3.33
C SER A 103 7.21 -13.64 -2.78
N ILE A 104 7.58 -12.73 -3.69
CA ILE A 104 7.81 -11.30 -3.44
C ILE A 104 7.00 -10.48 -4.44
N TYR A 105 6.47 -9.35 -4.01
CA TYR A 105 5.55 -8.52 -4.77
C TYR A 105 5.87 -7.04 -4.57
N TRP A 106 5.62 -6.21 -5.59
CA TRP A 106 5.67 -4.76 -5.42
C TRP A 106 4.39 -4.26 -4.76
N ILE A 107 4.57 -3.35 -3.81
CA ILE A 107 3.57 -2.39 -3.38
C ILE A 107 3.87 -1.12 -4.16
N ARG A 108 2.87 -0.55 -4.83
CA ARG A 108 3.05 0.61 -5.72
C ARG A 108 2.22 1.78 -5.24
N ALA A 109 2.81 2.97 -5.31
CA ALA A 109 2.11 4.24 -5.32
C ALA A 109 2.50 4.98 -6.61
N VAL A 110 1.54 5.16 -7.51
CA VAL A 110 1.72 5.84 -8.81
C VAL A 110 1.07 7.20 -8.75
N ILE A 111 1.71 8.25 -9.25
CA ILE A 111 1.08 9.58 -9.31
C ILE A 111 -0.08 9.56 -10.32
N ILE A 112 -1.30 9.93 -9.89
CA ILE A 112 -2.50 9.86 -10.75
C ILE A 112 -2.37 10.71 -12.02
N THR A 113 -1.64 11.83 -11.95
CA THR A 113 -1.40 12.73 -13.09
C THR A 113 -0.20 12.34 -13.94
N ASN A 114 0.62 11.39 -13.49
CA ASN A 114 1.81 10.94 -14.19
C ASN A 114 2.13 9.46 -13.86
N ASP A 115 1.77 8.56 -14.78
CA ASP A 115 2.02 7.12 -14.61
C ASP A 115 3.53 6.73 -14.67
N SER A 116 4.40 7.66 -15.06
CA SER A 116 5.85 7.42 -15.12
C SER A 116 6.54 7.55 -13.77
N ASP A 117 5.95 8.29 -12.82
CA ASP A 117 6.50 8.44 -11.47
C ASP A 117 5.86 7.41 -10.54
N GLN A 118 6.60 6.33 -10.27
CA GLN A 118 6.16 5.22 -9.43
C GLN A 118 7.07 5.06 -8.23
N PHE A 119 6.45 4.87 -7.06
CA PHE A 119 7.14 4.68 -5.80
C PHE A 119 6.84 3.26 -5.31
N PHE A 120 7.88 2.57 -4.85
CA PHE A 120 7.82 1.14 -4.59
C PHE A 120 8.14 0.79 -3.15
N ALA A 121 7.46 -0.23 -2.64
CA ALA A 121 7.87 -1.01 -1.48
C ALA A 121 7.72 -2.49 -1.80
N ILE A 122 8.30 -3.36 -0.98
CA ILE A 122 8.34 -4.80 -1.24
C ILE A 122 7.48 -5.52 -0.20
N LEU A 123 6.56 -6.35 -0.68
CA LEU A 123 5.84 -7.32 0.13
C LEU A 123 6.48 -8.70 -0.04
N ARG A 124 6.88 -9.33 1.05
CA ARG A 124 7.70 -10.55 1.09
C ARG A 124 7.08 -11.59 2.00
N HIS A 125 6.91 -12.83 1.54
CA HIS A 125 6.49 -13.93 2.40
C HIS A 125 7.63 -14.44 3.31
N ASN A 126 7.33 -14.79 4.56
CA ASN A 126 8.30 -15.14 5.62
C ASN A 126 9.29 -16.29 5.33
N ASN A 127 9.05 -17.14 4.32
CA ASN A 127 9.89 -18.29 3.97
C ASN A 127 10.71 -18.11 2.68
N THR A 128 10.73 -16.90 2.14
CA THR A 128 11.68 -16.51 1.08
C THR A 128 13.11 -16.57 1.63
N THR A 129 14.06 -17.14 0.87
CA THR A 129 15.49 -17.04 1.20
C THR A 129 15.91 -15.56 1.27
N ASN A 130 16.92 -15.23 2.08
CA ASN A 130 17.45 -13.86 2.28
C ASN A 130 18.17 -13.28 1.04
N GLN A 131 17.71 -13.59 -0.16
CA GLN A 131 18.22 -12.94 -1.35
C GLN A 131 17.57 -11.57 -1.49
N SER A 132 18.40 -10.56 -1.66
CA SER A 132 18.04 -9.18 -2.02
C SER A 132 17.57 -9.13 -3.48
N VAL A 133 16.55 -9.91 -3.82
CA VAL A 133 15.96 -9.94 -5.15
C VAL A 133 14.75 -9.02 -5.15
N GLU A 134 14.66 -8.18 -6.17
CA GLU A 134 13.52 -7.32 -6.43
C GLU A 134 12.39 -8.12 -7.10
N PRO A 135 11.11 -7.82 -6.81
CA PRO A 135 9.98 -8.46 -7.48
C PRO A 135 9.96 -8.19 -8.99
N ILE A 136 9.37 -9.11 -9.75
CA ILE A 136 9.10 -8.89 -11.17
C ILE A 136 7.91 -7.93 -11.29
N LEU A 137 8.09 -6.83 -12.05
CA LEU A 137 7.07 -5.83 -12.27
C LEU A 137 5.91 -6.39 -13.11
N SER A 138 4.70 -6.50 -12.54
CA SER A 138 3.48 -6.78 -13.29
C SER A 138 2.93 -5.54 -14.03
N PRO A 139 2.04 -5.70 -15.02
CA PRO A 139 1.29 -4.57 -15.57
C PRO A 139 0.49 -3.85 -14.47
N LEU A 140 0.35 -2.53 -14.56
CA LEU A 140 -0.53 -1.79 -13.66
C LEU A 140 -2.00 -2.23 -13.87
N PRO A 141 -2.80 -2.32 -12.80
CA PRO A 141 -4.22 -2.63 -12.93
C PRO A 141 -4.95 -1.60 -13.79
N GLN A 142 -5.74 -2.06 -14.76
CA GLN A 142 -6.49 -1.16 -15.66
C GLN A 142 -7.86 -0.73 -15.08
N ASN A 143 -8.41 -1.46 -14.12
CA ASN A 143 -9.69 -1.12 -13.50
C ASN A 143 -9.49 0.00 -12.46
N GLN A 144 -9.90 1.21 -12.83
CA GLN A 144 -9.90 2.40 -11.97
C GLN A 144 -11.21 2.46 -11.18
N ASP A 145 -11.13 2.74 -9.88
CA ASP A 145 -12.32 2.94 -9.06
C ASP A 145 -12.53 4.44 -8.80
N PHE A 146 -13.33 5.07 -9.66
CA PHE A 146 -13.53 6.53 -9.70
C PHE A 146 -14.49 7.06 -8.61
N LEU A 147 -15.09 6.18 -7.80
CA LEU A 147 -16.31 6.50 -7.03
C LEU A 147 -16.29 6.03 -5.56
N LEU A 148 -15.10 5.85 -4.97
CA LEU A 148 -14.91 5.50 -3.55
C LEU A 148 -15.75 6.36 -2.58
N ASN A 149 -15.80 7.68 -2.81
CA ASN A 149 -16.56 8.61 -1.96
C ASN A 149 -18.09 8.50 -2.10
N SER A 150 -18.60 7.70 -3.03
CA SER A 150 -20.04 7.46 -3.23
C SER A 150 -20.50 6.07 -2.77
N MET A 151 -19.61 5.30 -2.13
CA MET A 151 -19.95 3.98 -1.61
C MET A 151 -20.95 4.05 -0.47
N PRO A 152 -21.90 3.10 -0.38
CA PRO A 152 -22.86 3.06 0.71
C PRO A 152 -22.14 2.79 2.03
N LEU A 153 -22.39 3.66 3.01
CA LEU A 153 -21.86 3.51 4.36
C LEU A 153 -22.46 2.27 5.04
N VAL A 154 -21.67 1.60 5.87
CA VAL A 154 -22.20 0.57 6.77
C VAL A 154 -22.77 1.32 7.99
N PRO A 155 -24.08 1.23 8.26
CA PRO A 155 -24.62 1.82 9.48
C PRO A 155 -23.97 1.15 10.69
N ILE A 156 -23.47 1.96 11.62
CA ILE A 156 -22.95 1.47 12.90
C ILE A 156 -24.15 0.95 13.70
N ASN A 157 -24.43 -0.34 13.56
CA ASN A 157 -25.44 -0.99 14.39
C ASN A 157 -24.71 -1.60 15.59
N VAL A 158 -24.84 -0.92 16.73
CA VAL A 158 -24.27 -1.30 18.03
C VAL A 158 -24.73 -2.69 18.51
N ASN A 159 -25.76 -3.24 17.87
CA ASN A 159 -26.38 -4.52 18.22
C ASN A 159 -26.16 -5.62 17.17
N THR A 160 -25.51 -5.35 16.04
CA THR A 160 -25.14 -6.40 15.08
C THR A 160 -23.75 -6.91 15.34
N ASN A 161 -23.61 -8.22 15.31
CA ASN A 161 -22.34 -8.94 15.19
C ASN A 161 -21.68 -8.72 13.82
N PHE A 162 -21.60 -7.49 13.31
CA PHE A 162 -20.65 -7.16 12.25
C PHE A 162 -19.26 -7.08 12.90
N SER A 163 -18.82 -8.23 13.39
CA SER A 163 -17.49 -8.44 13.91
C SER A 163 -16.60 -8.59 12.70
N LEU A 164 -16.15 -7.48 12.14
CA LEU A 164 -14.79 -7.47 11.62
C LEU A 164 -13.95 -7.82 12.84
N LYS A 165 -13.62 -9.11 13.01
CA LYS A 165 -12.72 -9.55 14.05
C LYS A 165 -11.53 -8.58 13.96
N PRO A 166 -11.25 -7.78 15.01
CA PRO A 166 -10.15 -6.85 14.93
C PRO A 166 -8.92 -7.71 14.64
N LEU A 167 -8.33 -7.47 13.47
CA LEU A 167 -7.06 -8.07 13.13
C LEU A 167 -6.10 -7.69 14.25
N SER A 168 -5.29 -8.67 14.66
CA SER A 168 -4.32 -8.46 15.71
C SER A 168 -3.38 -7.32 15.33
N PHE A 169 -2.70 -6.78 16.33
CA PHE A 169 -1.75 -5.69 16.10
C PHE A 169 -0.71 -6.07 15.02
N ASP A 170 -0.23 -7.30 15.04
CA ASP A 170 0.76 -7.84 14.09
C ASP A 170 0.21 -8.01 12.64
N GLU A 171 -1.10 -7.89 12.47
CA GLU A 171 -1.79 -8.01 11.17
C GLU A 171 -2.19 -6.64 10.60
N THR A 172 -1.89 -5.55 11.31
CA THR A 172 -2.23 -4.18 10.88
C THR A 172 -0.97 -3.37 10.56
N HIS A 173 -0.86 -2.91 9.31
CA HIS A 173 0.22 -2.04 8.84
C HIS A 173 -0.32 -0.64 8.55
N ILE A 174 0.36 0.40 9.03
CA ILE A 174 0.03 1.79 8.72
C ILE A 174 1.01 2.27 7.66
N LEU A 175 0.52 2.69 6.51
CA LEU A 175 1.32 3.10 5.37
C LEU A 175 1.13 4.59 5.10
N HIS A 176 2.19 5.37 5.29
CA HIS A 176 2.24 6.77 4.93
C HIS A 176 2.66 6.88 3.47
N ILE A 177 1.75 7.35 2.62
CA ILE A 177 2.01 7.59 1.21
C ILE A 177 2.38 9.07 1.07
N ASN A 178 3.69 9.32 1.11
CA ASN A 178 4.29 10.61 0.81
C ASN A 178 5.51 10.38 -0.08
N CYS A 179 5.29 10.64 -1.35
CA CYS A 179 6.25 10.41 -2.40
C CYS A 179 6.77 11.78 -2.85
N VAL A 180 8.00 12.11 -2.49
CA VAL A 180 8.67 13.34 -2.92
C VAL A 180 9.57 12.97 -4.09
N PRO A 181 9.33 13.48 -5.31
CA PRO A 181 10.26 13.32 -6.43
C PRO A 181 11.62 13.87 -6.02
N SER A 182 12.72 13.35 -6.58
CA SER A 182 14.06 13.88 -6.27
C SER A 182 14.30 15.22 -7.01
N ALA A 183 13.45 16.21 -6.75
CA ALA A 183 13.72 17.58 -7.14
C ALA A 183 14.87 18.09 -6.26
N HIS A 184 16.07 18.00 -6.83
CA HIS A 184 17.36 18.47 -6.31
C HIS A 184 18.20 17.42 -5.58
N CYS A 185 18.95 16.70 -6.39
CA CYS A 185 20.40 16.89 -6.30
C CYS A 185 20.78 18.25 -6.94
#